data_AF-A0A656GL40-F1
#
_entry.id   AF-A0A656GL40-F1
#
_cell.length_a   1.000
_cell.length_b   1.000
_cell.length_c   1.000
_cell.angle_alpha   90.00
_cell.angle_beta   90.00
_cell.angle_gamma   90.00
#
_symmetry.space_group_name_H-M   'P 1'
#
loop_
_entity.id
_entity.type
_entity.pdbx_description
1 polymer ?
#
loop_
_entity_poly.entity_id
_entity_poly.type
_entity_poly.pdbx_seq_one_letter_code
_entity_poly.pdbx_strand_id
1 'polypeptide(L)' 'VKPYVEASIGVSVFSNTQVEDRKFGSAFNFEDRIGFGLRFAGGHEVGIRATHYSNAGIKEPNDGIESYALHYKMPF' A
#
# COMPACT_ATOMS: atom_id res chain seq x y z
N VAL A 1 -15.25 19.11 7.79
CA VAL A 1 -14.49 17.85 7.65
C VAL A 1 -15.25 16.93 6.70
N LYS A 2 -14.56 16.24 5.79
CA LYS A 2 -15.15 15.33 4.79
C LYS A 2 -14.49 13.95 4.91
N PRO A 3 -15.20 12.92 5.40
CA PRO A 3 -14.66 11.56 5.45
C PRO A 3 -14.53 10.96 4.05
N TYR A 4 -13.60 10.02 3.89
CA TYR A 4 -13.45 9.23 2.67
C TYR A 4 -13.01 7.81 2.98
N VAL A 5 -13.34 6.89 2.07
CA VAL A 5 -12.78 5.53 1.99
C VAL A 5 -12.08 5.42 0.64
N GLU A 6 -10.93 4.76 0.61
CA GLU A 6 -10.19 4.44 -0.61
C GLU A 6 -10.00 2.93 -0.75
N ALA A 7 -10.11 2.43 -1.98
CA ALA A 7 -9.72 1.09 -2.38
C ALA A 7 -9.09 1.17 -3.77
N SER A 8 -7.94 0.53 -3.97
CA SER A 8 -7.20 0.59 -5.24
C SER A 8 -6.34 -0.64 -5.48
N ILE A 9 -6.11 -0.94 -6.75
CA ILE A 9 -5.19 -1.98 -7.22
C ILE A 9 -4.12 -1.28 -8.08
N GLY A 10 -2.86 -1.67 -7.90
CA GLY A 10 -1.70 -1.12 -8.56
C GLY A 10 -0.61 -2.16 -8.78
N VAL A 11 0.57 -1.68 -9.19
CA VAL A 11 1.75 -2.50 -9.41
C VAL A 11 2.97 -1.83 -8.78
N SER A 12 3.95 -2.63 -8.39
CA SER A 12 5.16 -2.20 -7.69
C SER A 12 6.39 -2.99 -8.15
N VAL A 13 7.57 -2.39 -7.98
CA VAL A 13 8.85 -3.06 -8.19
C VAL A 13 9.73 -2.82 -6.97
N PHE A 14 10.04 -3.88 -6.23
CA PHE A 14 10.93 -3.84 -5.09
C PHE A 14 12.39 -3.92 -5.54
N SER A 15 13.29 -3.20 -4.86
CA SER A 15 14.74 -3.27 -5.13
C SER A 15 15.33 -4.65 -4.83
N ASN A 16 14.71 -5.38 -3.89
CA ASN A 16 15.11 -6.70 -3.45
C ASN A 16 13.89 -7.62 -3.39
N THR A 17 14.08 -8.91 -3.67
CA THR A 17 13.02 -9.93 -3.61
C THR A 17 12.83 -10.53 -2.21
N GLN A 18 13.50 -9.96 -1.21
CA GLN A 18 13.39 -10.33 0.19
C GLN A 18 13.41 -9.07 1.05
N VAL A 19 12.49 -9.01 2.02
CA VAL A 19 12.44 -7.99 3.07
C VAL A 19 12.26 -8.72 4.39
N GLU A 20 13.21 -8.54 5.30
CA GLU A 20 13.28 -9.32 6.54
C GLU A 20 13.20 -10.83 6.25
N ASP A 21 12.24 -11.54 6.87
CA ASP A 21 12.01 -12.97 6.69
C ASP A 21 11.05 -13.29 5.54
N ARG A 22 10.50 -12.27 4.85
CA ARG A 22 9.54 -12.44 3.74
C ARG A 22 10.26 -12.52 2.40
N LYS A 23 10.01 -13.59 1.65
CA LYS A 23 10.56 -13.83 0.31
C LYS A 23 9.45 -13.68 -0.73
N PHE A 24 9.55 -12.65 -1.55
CA PHE A 24 8.53 -12.35 -2.55
C PHE A 24 8.64 -13.21 -3.80
N GLY A 25 9.79 -13.84 -4.04
CA GLY A 25 10.06 -14.60 -5.28
C GLY A 25 10.34 -13.70 -6.50
N SER A 26 9.61 -12.60 -6.67
CA SER A 26 9.77 -11.61 -7.73
C SER A 26 9.96 -10.20 -7.20
N ALA A 27 10.65 -9.35 -7.97
CA ALA A 27 10.76 -7.92 -7.69
C ALA A 27 9.45 -7.19 -8.04
N PHE A 28 8.84 -7.56 -9.17
CA PHE A 28 7.52 -7.08 -9.56
C PHE A 28 6.43 -7.75 -8.71
N ASN A 29 5.54 -6.94 -8.12
CA ASN A 29 4.41 -7.38 -7.30
C ASN A 29 3.20 -6.48 -7.56
N PHE A 30 1.99 -7.03 -7.44
CA PHE A 30 0.76 -6.26 -7.34
C PHE A 30 0.71 -5.48 -6.03
N GLU A 31 -0.01 -4.37 -6.03
CA GLU A 31 -0.30 -3.57 -4.84
C GLU A 31 -1.81 -3.49 -4.65
N ASP A 32 -2.32 -4.05 -3.56
CA ASP A 32 -3.72 -3.90 -3.17
C ASP A 32 -3.81 -3.01 -1.94
N ARG A 33 -4.65 -1.99 -1.99
CA ARG A 33 -4.70 -0.95 -0.96
C ARG A 33 -6.13 -0.65 -0.55
N ILE A 34 -6.33 -0.52 0.76
CA ILE A 34 -7.54 0.04 1.36
C ILE A 34 -7.18 1.12 2.38
N GLY A 35 -8.04 2.12 2.53
CA GLY A 35 -7.79 3.19 3.47
C GLY A 35 -9.04 3.98 3.85
N PHE A 36 -8.91 4.73 4.92
CA PHE A 36 -9.94 5.62 5.44
C PHE A 36 -9.29 6.90 5.96
N GLY A 37 -9.95 8.03 5.77
CA GLY A 37 -9.42 9.29 6.27
C GLY A 37 -10.41 10.43 6.29
N LEU A 38 -9.92 11.58 6.72
CA LEU A 38 -10.63 12.83 6.84
C LEU A 38 -9.91 13.90 6.02
N ARG A 39 -10.66 14.58 5.14
CA ARG A 39 -10.24 15.79 4.44
C ARG A 39 -10.77 17.03 5.16
N PHE A 40 -9.90 17.98 5.45
CA PHE A 40 -10.22 19.22 6.16
C PHE A 40 -10.46 20.37 5.17
N ALA A 41 -11.03 21.47 5.68
CA ALA A 41 -11.08 22.72 4.92
C ALA A 41 -9.64 23.19 4.66
N GLY A 42 -9.38 23.71 3.45
CA GLY A 42 -8.01 24.00 3.02
C GLY A 42 -7.26 22.78 2.46
N GLY A 43 -7.92 21.67 2.14
CA GLY A 43 -7.35 20.59 1.31
C GLY A 43 -6.46 19.56 2.02
N HIS A 44 -6.14 19.79 3.29
CA HIS A 44 -5.35 18.85 4.10
C HIS A 44 -6.10 17.53 4.33
N GLU A 45 -5.35 16.41 4.39
CA GLU A 45 -5.90 15.08 4.67
C GLU A 45 -5.09 14.37 5.74
N VAL A 46 -5.77 13.68 6.65
CA VAL A 46 -5.18 12.68 7.55
C VAL A 46 -5.92 11.38 7.33
N GLY A 47 -5.21 10.27 7.21
CA GLY A 47 -5.83 8.96 7.04
C GLY A 47 -4.93 7.81 7.42
N ILE A 48 -5.54 6.64 7.55
CA ILE A 48 -4.85 5.37 7.71
C ILE A 48 -5.00 4.54 6.45
N ARG A 49 -4.01 3.70 6.18
CA ARG A 49 -3.94 2.84 5.01
C ARG A 49 -3.35 1.49 5.36
N ALA A 50 -3.93 0.44 4.81
CA ALA A 50 -3.35 -0.88 4.73
C ALA A 50 -3.08 -1.20 3.25
N THR A 51 -1.86 -1.63 2.96
CA THR A 51 -1.43 -2.03 1.62
C THR A 51 -0.84 -3.42 1.67
N HIS A 52 -1.26 -4.33 0.81
CA HIS A 52 -0.69 -5.66 0.62
C HIS A 52 0.05 -5.74 -0.71
N TYR A 53 1.21 -6.38 -0.71
CA TYR A 53 2.03 -6.62 -1.89
C TYR A 53 2.26 -8.11 -2.08
N SER A 54 1.98 -8.64 -3.27
CA SER A 54 2.30 -10.02 -3.66
C SER A 54 2.30 -10.19 -5.18
N ASN A 55 2.79 -11.33 -5.68
CA ASN A 55 2.83 -11.61 -7.11
C ASN A 55 1.74 -12.56 -7.60
N ALA A 56 0.70 -12.79 -6.78
CA ALA A 56 -0.42 -13.68 -7.09
C ALA A 56 -0.01 -15.13 -7.46
N GLY A 57 1.12 -15.62 -6.94
CA GLY A 57 1.63 -16.97 -7.22
C GLY A 57 2.36 -17.11 -8.57
N ILE A 58 2.66 -16.00 -9.25
CA ILE A 58 3.49 -16.02 -10.48
C ILE A 58 4.90 -16.57 -10.18
N LYS A 59 5.43 -16.31 -8.98
CA LYS A 59 6.74 -16.80 -8.57
C LYS A 59 6.78 -17.15 -7.08
N GLU A 60 6.98 -18.44 -6.80
CA GLU A 60 7.17 -18.96 -5.45
C GLU A 60 8.43 -18.37 -4.75
N PRO A 61 8.40 -18.20 -3.41
CA PRO A 61 7.35 -18.66 -2.49
C PRO A 61 6.19 -17.66 -2.32
N ASN A 62 6.30 -16.44 -2.87
CA ASN A 62 5.28 -15.40 -2.80
C ASN A 62 4.74 -15.15 -1.38
N ASP A 63 5.62 -14.95 -0.41
CA ASP A 63 5.21 -14.76 0.99
C ASP A 63 4.34 -13.52 1.21
N GLY A 64 4.43 -12.55 0.28
CA GLY A 64 3.80 -11.24 0.37
C GLY A 64 4.33 -10.37 1.52
N ILE A 65 3.85 -9.13 1.58
CA ILE A 65 4.08 -8.22 2.72
C ILE A 65 2.99 -7.16 2.83
N GLU A 66 2.70 -6.75 4.06
CA GLU A 66 1.76 -5.69 4.37
C GLU A 66 2.48 -4.43 4.90
N SER A 67 1.96 -3.27 4.51
CA SER A 67 2.33 -1.98 5.08
C SER A 67 1.08 -1.33 5.69
N TYR A 68 1.19 -0.94 6.96
CA TYR A 68 0.17 -0.18 7.67
C TYR A 68 0.72 1.22 7.98
N ALA A 69 0.05 2.26 7.49
CA ALA A 69 0.55 3.62 7.59
C ALA A 69 -0.52 4.58 8.09
N LEU A 70 -0.10 5.52 8.94
CA LEU A 70 -0.75 6.81 9.10
C LEU A 70 -0.15 7.77 8.09
N HIS A 71 -0.97 8.45 7.28
CA HIS A 71 -0.50 9.42 6.29
C HIS A 71 -1.12 10.79 6.52
N TYR A 72 -0.37 11.81 6.07
CA TYR A 72 -0.82 13.18 5.96
C TYR A 72 -0.57 13.68 4.54
N LYS A 73 -1.53 14.40 3.96
CA LYS A 73 -1.39 15.08 2.67
C LYS A 73 -1.75 16.55 2.82
N MET A 74 -1.04 17.41 2.11
CA MET A 74 -1.32 18.84 2.01
C MET A 74 -1.53 19.20 0.54
N PRO A 75 -2.39 20.19 0.23
CA PRO A 75 -2.47 20.72 -1.12
C PRO A 75 -1.14 21.41 -1.48
N PHE A 76 -0.81 21.39 -2.78
CA PHE A 76 0.34 22.10 -3.34
C PHE A 76 0.05 23.59 -3.49
#